data_AF-A0A1F4V1J8-F1
#
_entry.id   AF-A0A1F4V1J8-F1
#
_cell.length_a   1.000
_cell.length_b   1.000
_cell.length_c   1.000
_cell.angle_alpha   90.00
_cell.angle_beta   90.00
_cell.angle_gamma   90.00
#
_symmetry.space_group_name_H-M   'P 1'
#
loop_
_entity.id
_entity.type
_entity.pdbx_description
1 polymer ?
#
loop_
_entity_poly.entity_id
_entity_poly.type
_entity_poly.pdbx_seq_one_letter_code
_entity_poly.pdbx_strand_id
1 'polypeptide(L)'
;MDDSLYNCSFLLSYINPKVQVLIILLFLTLVLVLLRKKVDFENLKKKKIYMLPLILIALGGFINLFQRFFYGCVYDNLSFFSLFKYNIWDLIVVSGLTIVFVKNKWYFRTK
;
A
#
# COMPACT_ATOMS: atom_id res chain seq x y z
N MET A 1 8.79 -19.37 15.01
CA MET A 1 8.77 -17.90 14.84
C MET A 1 7.95 -17.35 15.97
N ASP A 2 8.36 -16.25 16.58
CA ASP A 2 7.58 -15.62 17.64
C ASP A 2 6.32 -15.00 16.98
N ASP A 3 5.16 -15.63 17.14
CA ASP A 3 3.88 -15.22 16.54
C ASP A 3 3.46 -13.79 16.96
N SER A 4 4.15 -13.23 17.97
CA SER A 4 3.97 -11.86 18.44
C SER A 4 4.41 -10.80 17.41
N LEU A 5 5.44 -11.06 16.59
CA LEU A 5 6.06 -10.06 15.70
C LEU A 5 5.67 -10.19 14.23
N TYR A 6 5.02 -11.29 13.84
CA TYR A 6 4.67 -11.54 12.44
C TYR A 6 3.16 -11.50 12.25
N ASN A 7 2.74 -10.81 11.20
CA ASN A 7 1.35 -10.78 10.76
C ASN A 7 1.16 -11.79 9.62
N CYS A 8 0.77 -12.99 10.03
CA CYS A 8 0.45 -14.10 9.14
C CYS A 8 -1.06 -14.22 8.89
N SER A 9 -1.90 -13.57 9.72
CA SER A 9 -3.35 -13.55 9.60
C SER A 9 -3.82 -12.81 8.35
N PHE A 10 -4.85 -13.34 7.67
CA PHE A 10 -5.41 -12.74 6.46
C PHE A 10 -6.89 -13.10 6.28
N LEU A 11 -7.60 -12.32 5.44
CA LEU A 11 -8.97 -12.60 4.96
C LEU A 11 -9.10 -13.94 4.20
N LEU A 12 -7.96 -14.53 3.80
CA LEU A 12 -7.81 -15.78 3.04
C LEU A 12 -6.64 -16.62 3.60
N SER A 13 -6.56 -16.78 4.92
CA SER A 13 -5.47 -17.52 5.59
C SER A 13 -5.29 -18.96 5.09
N TYR A 14 -6.31 -19.55 4.47
CA TYR A 14 -6.29 -20.90 3.90
C TYR A 14 -5.55 -21.01 2.55
N ILE A 15 -5.16 -19.89 1.93
CA ILE A 15 -4.52 -19.85 0.61
C ILE A 15 -3.02 -19.60 0.75
N ASN A 16 -2.20 -20.26 -0.08
CA ASN A 16 -0.73 -20.07 -0.12
C ASN A 16 -0.35 -18.58 -0.30
N PRO A 17 0.56 -18.02 0.52
CA PRO A 17 0.97 -16.60 0.45
C PRO A 17 1.41 -16.14 -0.94
N LYS A 18 2.08 -16.99 -1.73
CA LYS A 18 2.49 -16.64 -3.10
C LYS A 18 1.29 -16.42 -4.02
N VAL A 19 0.26 -17.26 -3.88
CA VAL A 19 -1.00 -17.15 -4.62
C VAL A 19 -1.75 -15.89 -4.18
N GLN A 20 -1.72 -15.55 -2.89
CA GLN A 20 -2.30 -14.29 -2.40
C GLN A 20 -1.66 -13.06 -3.06
N VAL A 21 -0.32 -13.01 -3.11
CA VAL A 21 0.40 -11.91 -3.77
C VAL A 21 0.03 -11.84 -5.26
N LEU A 22 -0.07 -12.99 -5.95
CA LEU A 22 -0.52 -13.03 -7.34
C LEU A 22 -1.93 -12.45 -7.52
N ILE A 23 -2.88 -12.83 -6.66
CA ILE A 23 -4.26 -12.30 -6.68
C ILE A 23 -4.26 -10.79 -6.46
N ILE A 24 -3.49 -10.28 -5.50
CA ILE A 24 -3.37 -8.84 -5.24
C ILE A 24 -2.82 -8.11 -6.46
N LEU A 25 -1.77 -8.64 -7.10
CA LEU A 25 -1.18 -8.03 -8.30
C LEU A 25 -2.17 -8.04 -9.49
N LEU A 26 -2.93 -9.12 -9.67
CA LEU A 26 -3.98 -9.19 -10.68
C LEU A 26 -5.09 -8.16 -10.42
N PHE A 27 -5.53 -8.03 -9.16
CA PHE A 27 -6.51 -7.03 -8.76
C PHE A 27 -6.00 -5.60 -9.00
N LEU A 28 -4.76 -5.28 -8.61
CA LEU A 28 -4.14 -3.98 -8.85
C LEU A 28 -4.05 -3.69 -10.36
N THR A 29 -3.67 -4.68 -11.16
CA THR A 29 -3.61 -4.54 -12.62
C THR A 29 -4.99 -4.25 -13.20
N LEU A 30 -6.02 -4.97 -12.76
CA LEU A 30 -7.40 -4.72 -13.18
C LEU A 30 -7.85 -3.29 -12.82
N VAL A 31 -7.59 -2.84 -11.60
CA VAL A 31 -7.89 -1.47 -11.15
C VAL A 31 -7.17 -0.45 -12.03
N LEU A 32 -5.89 -0.63 -12.32
CA LEU A 32 -5.13 0.27 -13.19
C LEU A 32 -5.70 0.30 -14.62
N VAL A 33 -6.11 -0.84 -15.19
CA VAL A 33 -6.73 -0.91 -16.52
C VAL A 33 -8.07 -0.15 -16.54
N LEU A 34 -8.91 -0.30 -15.51
CA LEU A 34 -10.19 0.40 -15.41
C LEU A 34 -9.98 1.91 -15.22
N LEU A 35 -8.98 2.31 -14.43
CA LEU A 35 -8.64 3.71 -14.20
C LEU A 35 -7.97 4.37 -15.40
N ARG A 36 -7.31 3.61 -16.29
CA ARG A 36 -6.64 4.13 -17.50
C ARG A 36 -7.54 5.02 -18.35
N LYS A 37 -8.83 4.70 -18.44
CA LYS A 37 -9.80 5.48 -19.24
C LYS A 37 -10.36 6.69 -18.51
N LYS A 38 -10.30 6.72 -17.17
CA LYS A 38 -10.90 7.78 -16.33
C LYS A 38 -9.87 8.79 -15.83
N VAL A 39 -8.60 8.40 -15.77
CA VAL A 39 -7.52 9.21 -15.23
C VAL A 39 -6.67 9.75 -16.37
N ASP A 40 -6.58 11.06 -16.48
CA ASP A 40 -5.64 11.73 -17.39
C ASP A 40 -4.23 11.67 -16.78
N PHE A 41 -3.52 10.59 -17.12
CA PHE A 41 -2.15 10.35 -16.66
C PHE A 41 -1.15 11.37 -17.20
N GLU A 42 -1.42 12.03 -18.33
CA GLU A 42 -0.51 13.06 -18.86
C GLU A 42 -0.50 14.31 -17.98
N ASN A 43 -1.69 14.74 -17.53
CA ASN A 43 -1.80 15.82 -16.56
C ASN A 43 -1.26 15.44 -15.18
N LEU A 44 -1.38 14.18 -14.78
CA LEU A 44 -0.80 13.67 -13.53
C LEU A 44 0.74 13.69 -13.55
N LYS A 45 1.36 13.29 -14.66
CA LYS A 45 2.82 13.37 -14.86
C LYS A 45 3.34 14.81 -14.81
N LYS A 46 2.59 15.76 -15.36
CA LYS A 46 2.92 17.20 -15.27
C LYS A 46 2.85 17.70 -13.83
N LYS A 47 1.96 17.13 -13.01
CA LYS A 47 1.83 17.44 -11.59
C LYS A 47 2.84 16.65 -10.75
N LYS A 48 4.11 17.06 -10.80
CA LYS A 48 5.22 16.59 -9.92
C LYS A 48 4.82 16.49 -8.44
N ILE A 49 3.83 17.28 -8.03
CA ILE A 49 3.25 17.31 -6.69
C ILE A 49 2.73 15.95 -6.20
N TYR A 50 2.36 15.03 -7.10
CA TYR A 50 1.86 13.68 -6.76
C TYR A 50 2.93 12.57 -6.86
N MET A 51 4.14 12.88 -7.34
CA MET A 51 5.17 11.84 -7.51
C MET A 51 5.67 11.29 -6.17
N LEU A 52 6.01 12.18 -5.23
CA LEU A 52 6.48 11.78 -3.91
C LEU A 52 5.47 10.86 -3.16
N PRO A 53 4.19 11.23 -3.01
CA PRO A 53 3.25 10.34 -2.31
C PRO A 53 3.06 9.00 -3.03
N LEU A 54 3.05 8.97 -4.36
CA LEU A 54 2.97 7.71 -5.11
C LEU A 54 4.19 6.83 -4.88
N ILE A 55 5.39 7.41 -4.84
CA ILE A 55 6.64 6.68 -4.53
C ILE A 55 6.58 6.09 -3.12
N LEU A 56 6.14 6.86 -2.12
CA LEU A 56 6.01 6.37 -0.74
C LEU A 56 5.05 5.19 -0.66
N ILE A 57 3.85 5.32 -1.23
CA ILE A 57 2.84 4.25 -1.24
C ILE A 57 3.38 3.00 -1.96
N ALA A 58 3.99 3.18 -3.14
CA ALA A 58 4.54 2.08 -3.91
C ALA A 58 5.67 1.36 -3.18
N LEU A 59 6.61 2.11 -2.57
CA LEU A 59 7.74 1.55 -1.84
C LEU A 59 7.28 0.73 -0.62
N GLY A 60 6.45 1.32 0.24
CA GLY A 60 5.99 0.63 1.45
C GLY A 60 5.12 -0.57 1.12
N GLY A 61 4.20 -0.43 0.16
CA GLY A 61 3.37 -1.54 -0.32
C GLY A 61 4.18 -2.67 -0.95
N PHE A 62 5.20 -2.33 -1.75
CA PHE A 62 6.08 -3.32 -2.38
C PHE A 62 6.82 -4.15 -1.34
N ILE A 63 7.38 -3.52 -0.29
CA ILE A 63 8.16 -4.24 0.72
C ILE A 63 7.27 -5.18 1.55
N ASN A 64 6.06 -4.75 1.91
CA ASN A 64 5.09 -5.63 2.58
C ASN A 64 4.69 -6.83 1.70
N LEU A 65 4.46 -6.61 0.40
CA LEU A 65 4.16 -7.70 -0.54
C LEU A 65 5.36 -8.63 -0.76
N PHE A 66 6.57 -8.08 -0.84
CA PHE A 66 7.81 -8.84 -0.95
C PHE A 66 8.00 -9.75 0.25
N GLN A 67 7.87 -9.21 1.47
CA GLN A 67 7.99 -10.01 2.69
C GLN A 67 6.99 -11.17 2.69
N ARG A 68 5.74 -10.89 2.30
CA ARG A 68 4.71 -11.91 2.20
C ARG A 68 5.02 -12.98 1.15
N PHE A 69 5.58 -12.61 -0.01
CA PHE A 69 5.91 -13.57 -1.06
C PHE A 69 7.03 -14.55 -0.64
N PHE A 70 8.07 -14.05 0.04
CA PHE A 70 9.24 -14.84 0.40
C PHE A 70 9.13 -15.52 1.77
N TYR A 71 8.57 -14.83 2.76
CA TYR A 71 8.51 -15.29 4.14
C TYR A 71 7.12 -15.75 4.57
N GLY A 72 6.10 -15.58 3.72
CA GLY A 72 4.72 -15.95 4.02
C GLY A 72 3.97 -14.99 4.96
N CYS A 73 4.70 -14.12 5.66
CA CYS A 73 4.15 -13.15 6.61
C CYS A 73 4.82 -11.79 6.44
N VAL A 74 4.19 -10.76 7.02
CA VAL A 74 4.76 -9.42 7.13
C VAL A 74 5.34 -9.25 8.55
N TYR A 75 6.50 -8.63 8.66
CA TYR A 75 7.14 -8.39 9.96
C TYR A 75 6.63 -7.08 10.57
N ASP A 76 5.73 -7.21 11.55
CA ASP A 76 5.01 -6.11 12.22
C ASP A 76 5.49 -5.95 13.66
N ASN A 77 6.60 -5.21 13.82
CA ASN A 77 7.30 -5.05 15.10
C ASN A 77 6.82 -3.87 15.95
N LEU A 78 5.87 -3.07 15.45
CA LEU A 78 5.26 -1.98 16.20
C LEU A 78 3.81 -2.35 16.54
N SER A 79 3.31 -1.82 17.65
CA SER A 79 1.90 -1.99 18.01
C SER A 79 1.32 -0.75 18.67
N PHE A 80 0.04 -0.48 18.39
CA PHE A 80 -0.72 0.56 19.07
C PHE A 80 -1.55 -0.08 20.19
N PHE A 81 -1.10 0.07 21.44
CA PHE A 81 -1.70 -0.55 22.63
C PHE A 81 -2.00 -2.05 22.45
N SER A 82 -1.17 -2.77 21.70
CA SER A 82 -1.35 -4.18 21.35
C SER A 82 -2.64 -4.52 20.57
N LEU A 83 -3.42 -3.53 20.13
CA LEU A 83 -4.67 -3.71 19.36
C LEU A 83 -4.40 -3.86 17.85
N PHE A 84 -3.46 -3.07 17.33
CA PHE A 84 -3.08 -3.09 15.92
C PHE A 84 -1.58 -3.23 15.80
N LYS A 85 -1.14 -4.26 15.07
CA LYS A 85 0.26 -4.44 14.70
C LYS A 85 0.53 -3.76 13.37
N TYR A 86 1.68 -3.13 13.24
CA TYR A 86 2.12 -2.45 12.03
C TYR A 86 3.64 -2.40 11.99
N ASN A 87 4.19 -1.93 10.87
CA ASN A 87 5.62 -1.69 10.72
C ASN A 87 5.90 -0.31 10.12
N ILE A 88 7.19 -0.01 9.93
CA ILE A 88 7.64 1.24 9.34
C ILE A 88 7.14 1.45 7.90
N TRP A 89 6.95 0.37 7.14
CA TRP A 89 6.45 0.40 5.77
C TRP A 89 4.97 0.80 5.72
N ASP A 90 4.16 0.36 6.69
CA ASP A 90 2.78 0.83 6.84
C ASP A 90 2.72 2.33 7.11
N LEU A 91 3.62 2.84 7.97
CA LEU A 91 3.73 4.29 8.22
C LEU A 91 4.12 5.07 6.97
N ILE A 92 5.00 4.51 6.13
CA ILE A 92 5.38 5.11 4.85
C ILE A 92 4.18 5.16 3.89
N VAL A 93 3.40 4.07 3.79
CA VAL A 93 2.17 4.03 2.98
C VAL A 93 1.16 5.07 3.47
N VAL A 94 0.90 5.11 4.78
CA VAL A 94 -0.03 6.05 5.41
C VAL A 94 0.42 7.50 5.22
N SER A 95 1.73 7.77 5.30
CA SER A 95 2.29 9.10 5.06
C SER A 95 2.08 9.54 3.61
N GLY A 96 2.32 8.64 2.64
CA GLY A 96 2.04 8.88 1.24
C GLY A 96 0.56 9.19 0.99
N LEU A 97 -0.35 8.39 1.56
CA LEU A 97 -1.80 8.62 1.47
C LEU A 97 -2.22 9.97 2.07
N THR A 98 -1.68 10.31 3.24
CA THR A 98 -1.96 11.58 3.93
C THR A 98 -1.57 12.77 3.05
N ILE A 99 -0.41 12.72 2.40
CA ILE A 99 0.04 13.75 1.47
C ILE A 99 -0.91 13.86 0.27
N VAL A 100 -1.42 12.75 -0.28
CA VAL A 100 -2.44 12.78 -1.35
C VAL A 100 -3.70 13.49 -0.86
N PHE A 101 -4.23 13.13 0.31
CA PHE A 101 -5.47 13.71 0.83
C PHE A 101 -5.33 15.22 1.11
N VAL A 102 -4.25 15.64 1.76
CA VAL A 102 -4.00 17.06 2.07
C VAL A 102 -3.91 17.87 0.77
N LYS A 103 -3.16 17.38 -0.21
CA LYS A 103 -2.99 18.07 -1.50
C LYS A 103 -4.29 18.11 -2.30
N ASN A 104 -5.07 17.04 -2.29
CA ASN A 104 -6.35 16.99 -2.98
C ASN A 104 -7.36 17.97 -2.36
N LYS A 105 -7.47 17.98 -1.02
CA LYS A 105 -8.31 18.95 -0.29
C LYS A 105 -7.89 20.39 -0.55
N TRP A 106 -6.59 20.67 -0.59
CA TRP A 106 -6.08 22.00 -0.91
C TRP A 106 -6.43 22.40 -2.35
N TYR A 107 -6.25 21.52 -3.33
CA TYR A 107 -6.59 21.76 -4.73
C TYR A 107 -8.08 22.10 -4.93
N PHE A 108 -8.99 21.39 -4.25
CA PHE A 108 -10.42 21.69 -4.31
C PHE A 108 -10.82 22.99 -3.60
N ARG A 109 -9.98 23.50 -2.68
CA ARG A 109 -10.26 24.75 -1.95
C ARG A 109 -9.80 25.98 -2.72
N THR A 110 -8.81 25.84 -3.60
CA THR A 110 -8.20 26.94 -4.37
C THR A 110 -8.72 27.06 -5.81
N LYS A 111 -9.70 26.24 -6.19
CA LYS A 111 -10.30 26.20 -7.53
C LYS A 111 -11.77 26.55 -7.43
#